data_AF-A0A4Y2WZP8-F1
#
_entry.id   AF-A0A4Y2WZP8-F1
#
_cell.length_a   1.000
_cell.length_b   1.000
_cell.length_c   1.000
_cell.angle_alpha   90.00
_cell.angle_beta   90.00
_cell.angle_gamma   90.00
#
_symmetry.space_group_name_H-M   'P 1'
#
loop_
_entity.id
_entity.type
_entity.pdbx_description
1 polymer ?
#
loop_
_entity_poly.entity_id
_entity_poly.type
_entity_poly.pdbx_seq_one_letter_code
_entity_poly.pdbx_strand_id
1 'polypeptide(L)'
;MSVTSYSFSLLSLEQCPIIYTDIEITTLTKAWRKYHGFHKACKRCCQPLVFQAVPYTHCCGQFYFDESVECYPVQFIAVETPGYEFLPDQLKRKLDQRDIKYNQQFLVIPDPIYWQVDITLIIDKIMKYINGLPISNRSNTILPASKSPFFYKQCQGSPLNYGSLNLRSCGKNTLIRKIGFGKRCKFSLRGLIVADGNLGADEIRIPHSIVCKFGLKGKYVVVIRMPSLGPGNTIALKVVDDAEWTYPCFGFPMERTESLNADFDGDEVNIYLVMNHQSQAECMALLSAQADMSDPVMGLKLAPSQDMLVAYYLYFDTIDFLPYKHRDLKRTFYVLFDLFGSEKTFQFFEQMRKFYLYALQKKTCFALSLEEMLELEHHAKISYKHFQQHVKSSRKALAVQIESGAKGSIEHAFQMFGSIGYQNGTCINHSFWEGLTPSEAVEHAFEANQGMSNASNIWQPGYSYSKLVYSLQGLIIDYWGRIVDGEKVIQMDALSVCHHSEIMSEDTMKFLVEQMTKGKLNEFANQLLPQDLIKML
;
A
#
# COMPACT_ATOMS: atom_id res chain seq x y z
N MET A 1 -5.26 -0.64 33.17
CA MET A 1 -4.24 -1.15 34.11
C MET A 1 -2.93 -0.45 33.80
N SER A 2 -2.21 -0.05 34.85
CA SER A 2 -0.98 0.74 34.85
C SER A 2 0.06 0.25 33.84
N VAL A 3 0.53 1.15 32.98
CA VAL A 3 1.76 0.96 32.19
C VAL A 3 2.88 0.74 33.20
N THR A 4 3.43 -0.47 33.19
CA THR A 4 4.62 -0.83 33.96
C THR A 4 5.71 0.17 33.64
N SER A 5 6.17 0.87 34.68
CA SER A 5 7.35 1.71 34.63
C SER A 5 8.55 0.83 34.26
N TYR A 6 9.00 0.90 33.01
CA TYR A 6 10.35 0.45 32.68
C TYR A 6 11.32 1.39 33.39
N SER A 7 11.89 0.95 34.50
CA SER A 7 13.03 1.61 35.10
C SER A 7 14.22 1.44 34.15
N PHE A 8 14.51 2.47 33.35
CA PHE A 8 15.76 2.52 32.59
C PHE A 8 16.90 2.76 33.59
N SER A 9 17.61 1.69 33.95
CA SER A 9 18.93 1.81 34.56
C SER A 9 19.89 2.44 33.54
N LEU A 10 20.42 3.62 33.84
CA LEU A 10 21.56 4.19 33.11
C LEU A 10 22.71 3.18 33.18
N LEU A 11 23.13 2.66 32.01
CA LEU A 11 24.33 1.84 31.90
C LEU A 11 25.54 2.68 32.34
N SER A 12 26.34 2.16 33.26
CA SER A 12 27.66 2.72 33.58
C SER A 12 28.69 2.27 32.54
N LEU A 13 29.81 3.00 32.40
CA LEU A 13 30.88 2.71 31.42
C LEU A 13 31.36 1.25 31.47
N GLU A 14 31.39 0.69 32.67
CA GLU A 14 31.83 -0.68 32.98
C GLU A 14 30.87 -1.76 32.45
N GLN A 15 29.65 -1.37 32.05
CA GLN A 15 28.60 -2.27 31.56
C GLN A 15 28.48 -2.28 30.03
N CYS A 16 29.30 -1.48 29.32
CA CYS A 16 29.38 -1.54 27.86
C CYS A 16 30.28 -2.71 27.43
N PRO A 17 29.77 -3.68 26.65
CA PRO A 17 30.48 -4.94 26.39
C PRO A 17 31.74 -4.78 25.52
N ILE A 18 31.87 -3.67 24.77
CA ILE A 18 33.02 -3.40 23.88
C ILE A 18 33.29 -1.89 23.86
N ILE A 19 34.53 -1.49 24.14
CA ILE A 19 35.01 -0.10 24.09
C ILE A 19 36.05 0.00 22.97
N TYR A 20 35.82 0.88 21.99
CA TYR A 20 36.78 1.18 20.93
C TYR A 20 37.34 2.58 21.11
N THR A 21 38.63 2.74 20.85
CA THR A 21 39.32 4.04 20.80
C THR A 21 38.96 4.82 19.52
N ASP A 22 39.16 6.13 19.55
CA ASP A 22 38.92 7.02 18.39
C ASP A 22 39.69 6.59 17.13
N ILE A 23 40.86 5.99 17.33
CA ILE A 23 41.75 5.47 16.27
C ILE A 23 41.15 4.21 15.64
N GLU A 24 40.61 3.30 16.46
CA GLU A 24 39.97 2.06 16.00
C GLU A 24 38.70 2.36 15.19
N ILE A 25 37.86 3.28 15.66
CA ILE A 25 36.63 3.70 14.95
C ILE A 25 36.96 4.39 13.62
N THR A 26 38.00 5.23 13.60
CA THR A 26 38.47 5.89 12.37
C THR A 26 39.05 4.88 11.38
N THR A 27 39.65 3.80 11.87
CA THR A 27 40.19 2.72 11.02
C THR A 27 39.06 1.86 10.45
N LEU A 28 38.04 1.53 11.25
CA LEU A 28 36.84 0.79 10.85
C LEU A 28 36.01 1.56 9.81
N THR A 29 35.75 2.86 10.01
CA THR A 29 35.06 3.72 9.03
C THR A 29 35.79 3.78 7.69
N LYS A 30 37.12 3.93 7.69
CA LYS A 30 37.96 3.94 6.48
C LYS A 30 37.98 2.58 5.79
N ALA A 31 38.04 1.48 6.55
CA ALA A 31 37.99 0.11 6.02
C ALA A 31 36.62 -0.18 5.38
N TRP A 32 35.52 0.13 6.07
CA TRP A 32 34.15 -0.02 5.58
C TRP A 32 33.95 0.70 4.24
N ARG A 33 34.38 1.97 4.12
CA ARG A 33 34.29 2.73 2.85
C ARG A 33 35.12 2.13 1.71
N LYS A 34 36.25 1.51 2.02
CA LYS A 34 37.17 0.96 1.02
C LYS A 34 36.73 -0.43 0.53
N TYR A 35 35.86 -1.12 1.27
CA TYR A 35 35.61 -2.56 1.10
C TYR A 35 34.15 -2.98 0.93
N HIS A 36 33.19 -2.07 0.71
CA HIS A 36 31.85 -2.48 0.23
C HIS A 36 31.82 -2.90 -1.24
N GLY A 37 32.74 -3.80 -1.60
CA GLY A 37 32.53 -4.88 -2.54
C GLY A 37 32.81 -6.17 -1.77
N PHE A 38 31.88 -7.12 -1.78
CA PHE A 38 32.07 -8.41 -1.11
C PHE A 38 33.21 -9.16 -1.82
N HIS A 39 34.23 -9.61 -1.06
CA HIS A 39 35.41 -10.24 -1.63
C HIS A 39 35.70 -11.56 -0.93
N LYS A 40 35.81 -12.64 -1.71
CA LYS A 40 36.11 -14.00 -1.23
C LYS A 40 37.62 -14.27 -1.04
N ALA A 41 38.47 -13.32 -1.44
CA ALA A 41 39.93 -13.41 -1.32
C ALA A 41 40.54 -12.03 -0.98
N CYS A 42 41.70 -12.05 -0.30
CA CYS A 42 42.44 -10.84 0.06
C CYS A 42 42.90 -10.11 -1.20
N LYS A 43 42.56 -8.83 -1.36
CA LYS A 43 42.94 -8.05 -2.55
C LYS A 43 44.45 -7.85 -2.72
N ARG A 44 45.24 -8.08 -1.66
CA ARG A 44 46.68 -7.81 -1.65
C ARG A 44 47.52 -9.04 -1.91
N CYS A 45 47.19 -10.17 -1.30
CA CYS A 45 47.93 -11.42 -1.48
C CYS A 45 47.15 -12.49 -2.27
N CYS A 46 45.91 -12.19 -2.67
CA CYS A 46 45.00 -13.10 -3.38
C CYS A 46 44.70 -14.42 -2.66
N GLN A 47 45.08 -14.55 -1.38
CA GLN A 47 44.75 -15.74 -0.59
C GLN A 47 43.27 -15.74 -0.21
N PRO A 48 42.61 -16.91 -0.23
CA PRO A 48 41.23 -17.04 0.23
C PRO A 48 41.11 -16.60 1.69
N LEU A 49 40.06 -15.85 1.99
CA LEU A 49 39.82 -15.31 3.32
C LEU A 49 39.15 -16.39 4.18
N VAL A 50 39.79 -16.75 5.29
CA VAL A 50 39.26 -17.73 6.24
C VAL A 50 38.63 -16.98 7.41
N PHE A 51 37.31 -17.12 7.54
CA PHE A 51 36.52 -16.58 8.64
C PHE A 51 36.42 -17.66 9.71
N GLN A 52 36.91 -17.37 10.92
CA GLN A 52 36.80 -18.29 12.07
C GLN A 52 35.44 -18.11 12.76
N ALA A 53 35.30 -18.43 14.05
CA ALA A 53 34.05 -18.25 14.80
C ALA A 53 33.59 -16.77 14.97
N VAL A 54 34.32 -15.82 14.40
CA VAL A 54 34.00 -14.38 14.35
C VAL A 54 33.74 -13.96 12.89
N PRO A 55 32.79 -13.04 12.62
CA PRO A 55 32.27 -12.74 11.28
C PRO A 55 33.23 -11.89 10.42
N TYR A 56 34.49 -11.80 10.83
CA TYR A 56 35.52 -11.00 10.19
C TYR A 56 36.88 -11.70 10.25
N THR A 57 37.78 -11.31 9.36
CA THR A 57 39.16 -11.80 9.35
C THR A 57 40.14 -10.71 8.94
N HIS A 58 41.41 -10.85 9.33
CA HIS A 58 42.50 -9.94 8.96
C HIS A 58 43.48 -10.62 8.00
N CYS A 59 43.84 -9.95 6.90
CA CYS A 59 44.88 -10.42 5.99
C CYS A 59 45.70 -9.25 5.44
N CYS A 60 47.03 -9.34 5.47
CA CYS A 60 47.97 -8.31 5.00
C CYS A 60 47.71 -6.89 5.55
N GLY A 61 47.32 -6.79 6.83
CA GLY A 61 46.99 -5.54 7.50
C GLY A 61 45.64 -4.94 7.09
N GLN A 62 44.76 -5.74 6.49
CA GLN A 62 43.44 -5.34 6.02
C GLN A 62 42.35 -6.22 6.64
N PHE A 63 41.16 -5.65 6.84
CA PHE A 63 40.02 -6.28 7.49
C PHE A 63 38.96 -6.69 6.46
N TYR A 64 38.35 -7.86 6.63
CA TYR A 64 37.37 -8.45 5.70
C TYR A 64 36.18 -9.04 6.47
N PHE A 65 34.98 -9.04 5.88
CA PHE A 65 33.72 -9.55 6.48
C PHE A 65 33.06 -10.65 5.62
N ASP A 66 32.36 -11.58 6.28
CA ASP A 66 31.64 -12.69 5.63
C ASP A 66 30.25 -12.27 5.08
N GLU A 67 29.80 -12.89 3.98
CA GLU A 67 28.48 -12.69 3.35
C GLU A 67 27.33 -13.32 4.17
N SER A 68 27.66 -14.21 5.12
CA SER A 68 26.72 -15.08 5.84
C SER A 68 26.02 -14.46 7.06
N VAL A 69 26.02 -13.13 7.24
CA VAL A 69 25.51 -12.50 8.46
C VAL A 69 23.98 -12.60 8.58
N GLU A 70 23.52 -13.73 9.12
CA GLU A 70 22.21 -13.85 9.75
C GLU A 70 22.23 -13.12 11.11
N CYS A 71 21.16 -12.34 11.34
CA CYS A 71 20.75 -11.66 12.57
C CYS A 71 21.78 -11.56 13.71
N TYR A 72 22.68 -10.57 13.62
CA TYR A 72 23.47 -10.12 14.77
C TYR A 72 22.59 -9.35 15.77
N PRO A 73 22.77 -9.53 17.09
CA PRO A 73 22.18 -8.65 18.10
C PRO A 73 22.86 -7.28 18.03
N VAL A 74 22.06 -6.21 17.99
CA VAL A 74 22.55 -4.82 17.90
C VAL A 74 23.31 -4.46 19.18
N GLN A 75 24.62 -4.27 19.10
CA GLN A 75 25.42 -3.68 20.18
C GLN A 75 25.64 -2.19 19.93
N PHE A 76 25.45 -1.38 20.96
CA PHE A 76 25.67 0.06 20.93
C PHE A 76 27.06 0.36 21.51
N ILE A 77 27.85 1.19 20.81
CA ILE A 77 29.22 1.58 21.16
C ILE A 77 29.17 2.96 21.81
N ALA A 78 29.77 3.12 22.99
CA ALA A 78 29.97 4.44 23.62
C ALA A 78 31.39 4.95 23.32
N VAL A 79 31.51 6.18 22.81
CA VAL A 79 32.79 6.83 22.51
C VAL A 79 32.98 8.02 23.45
N GLU A 80 34.09 8.04 24.20
CA GLU A 80 34.49 9.18 25.02
C GLU A 80 34.79 10.40 24.15
N THR A 81 34.35 11.58 24.57
CA THR A 81 34.69 12.84 23.90
C THR A 81 35.56 13.70 24.82
N PRO A 82 36.88 13.44 24.91
CA PRO A 82 37.74 14.22 25.77
C PRO A 82 37.90 15.63 25.19
N GLY A 83 37.42 16.64 25.93
CA GLY A 83 37.71 18.06 25.67
C GLY A 83 36.63 18.89 24.97
N TYR A 84 35.37 18.45 24.95
CA TYR A 84 34.29 19.20 24.29
C TYR A 84 33.40 19.98 25.29
N GLU A 85 33.68 21.27 25.51
CA GLU A 85 32.73 22.19 26.14
C GLU A 85 31.69 22.61 25.08
N PHE A 86 30.54 21.92 25.04
CA PHE A 86 29.37 22.46 24.36
C PHE A 86 29.00 23.79 25.01
N LEU A 87 28.93 24.88 24.24
CA LEU A 87 28.52 26.23 24.70
C LEU A 87 27.40 26.14 25.77
N PRO A 88 27.73 26.23 27.07
CA PRO A 88 26.88 25.66 28.11
C PRO A 88 25.60 26.46 28.35
N ASP A 89 25.63 27.77 28.15
CA ASP A 89 24.67 28.65 28.82
C ASP A 89 23.25 28.65 28.24
N GLN A 90 23.09 28.47 26.93
CA GLN A 90 21.74 28.49 26.34
C GLN A 90 21.01 27.15 26.48
N LEU A 91 21.75 26.04 26.41
CA LEU A 91 21.16 24.71 26.52
C LEU A 91 20.91 24.35 27.99
N LYS A 92 21.85 24.66 28.89
CA LYS A 92 21.69 24.48 30.34
C LYS A 92 20.48 25.22 30.89
N ARG A 93 20.29 26.50 30.53
CA ARG A 93 19.10 27.27 30.95
C ARG A 93 17.78 26.63 30.53
N LYS A 94 17.68 26.06 29.32
CA LYS A 94 16.45 25.40 28.85
C LYS A 94 16.22 24.03 29.47
N LEU A 95 17.28 23.35 29.88
CA LEU A 95 17.23 22.04 30.52
C LEU A 95 16.93 22.16 32.02
N ASP A 96 17.49 23.17 32.70
CA ASP A 96 17.21 23.51 34.09
C ASP A 96 15.74 23.97 34.26
N GLN A 97 15.20 24.74 33.30
CA GLN A 97 13.78 25.09 33.24
C GLN A 97 12.83 23.89 33.12
N ARG A 98 13.35 22.72 32.73
CA ARG A 98 12.57 21.47 32.55
C ARG A 98 13.00 20.37 33.52
N ASP A 99 13.86 20.69 34.49
CA ASP A 99 14.41 19.77 35.50
C ASP A 99 15.12 18.53 34.92
N ILE A 100 15.80 18.70 33.77
CA ILE A 100 16.53 17.62 33.09
C ILE A 100 18.03 17.77 33.35
N LYS A 101 18.61 16.91 34.19
CA LYS A 101 20.07 16.85 34.42
C LYS A 101 20.79 16.31 33.18
N TYR A 102 21.71 17.10 32.61
CA TYR A 102 22.48 16.74 31.41
C TYR A 102 23.95 16.47 31.76
N ASN A 103 24.35 15.20 31.72
CA ASN A 103 25.74 14.76 31.79
C ASN A 103 25.93 13.61 30.80
N GLN A 104 26.12 13.91 29.51
CA GLN A 104 26.57 12.89 28.54
C GLN A 104 28.05 13.13 28.24
N GLN A 105 28.91 12.29 28.83
CA GLN A 105 30.35 12.20 28.54
C GLN A 105 30.67 11.39 27.27
N PHE A 106 29.65 10.78 26.63
CA PHE A 106 29.84 9.79 25.57
C PHE A 106 28.87 9.94 24.41
N LEU A 107 29.33 9.56 23.21
CA LEU A 107 28.53 9.46 22.00
C LEU A 107 28.18 7.99 21.73
N VAL A 108 26.89 7.67 21.61
CA VAL A 108 26.44 6.27 21.39
C VAL A 108 26.21 6.02 19.90
N ILE A 109 27.04 5.16 19.30
CA ILE A 109 27.06 4.80 17.88
C ILE A 109 26.61 3.34 17.71
N PRO A 110 25.70 3.01 16.77
CA PRO A 110 25.35 1.62 16.49
C PRO A 110 26.54 0.87 15.86
N ASP A 111 26.57 -0.46 15.97
CA ASP A 111 27.58 -1.30 15.34
C ASP A 111 27.81 -0.94 13.84
N PRO A 112 29.07 -0.83 13.39
CA PRO A 112 29.45 -0.54 12.00
C PRO A 112 28.74 -1.35 10.92
N ILE A 113 28.28 -2.56 11.23
CA ILE A 113 27.54 -3.40 10.28
C ILE A 113 26.17 -2.81 9.88
N TYR A 114 25.61 -1.92 10.68
CA TYR A 114 24.33 -1.24 10.41
C TYR A 114 24.50 0.15 9.79
N TRP A 115 25.73 0.60 9.55
CA TRP A 115 25.93 1.92 8.97
C TRP A 115 25.46 1.91 7.51
N GLN A 116 24.52 2.78 7.16
CA GLN A 116 24.25 3.10 5.76
C GLN A 116 25.35 4.03 5.23
N VAL A 117 25.56 4.07 3.90
CA VAL A 117 26.64 4.88 3.28
C VAL A 117 26.65 6.33 3.78
N ASP A 118 25.47 6.93 3.92
CA ASP A 118 25.32 8.32 4.42
C ASP A 118 25.70 8.47 5.90
N ILE A 119 25.44 7.44 6.71
CA ILE A 119 25.79 7.40 8.13
C ILE A 119 27.30 7.28 8.29
N THR A 120 27.96 6.41 7.52
CA THR A 120 29.43 6.28 7.49
C THR A 120 30.11 7.56 6.99
N LEU A 121 29.45 8.31 6.09
CA LEU A 121 29.94 9.61 5.62
C LEU A 121 29.97 10.67 6.72
N ILE A 122 28.94 10.68 7.56
CA ILE A 122 28.78 11.63 8.67
C ILE A 122 29.71 11.26 9.84
N ILE A 123 29.80 9.98 10.21
CA ILE A 123 30.64 9.51 11.34
C ILE A 123 32.12 9.81 11.09
N ASP A 124 32.67 9.52 9.91
CA ASP A 124 34.06 9.87 9.58
C ASP A 124 34.31 11.38 9.60
N LYS A 125 33.35 12.21 9.19
CA LYS A 125 33.49 13.67 9.28
C LYS A 125 33.54 14.15 10.74
N ILE A 126 32.73 13.53 11.60
CA ILE A 126 32.72 13.80 13.04
C ILE A 126 34.02 13.33 13.69
N MET A 127 34.48 12.11 13.38
CA MET A 127 35.76 11.59 13.90
C MET A 127 36.96 12.41 13.44
N LYS A 128 36.99 12.83 12.16
CA LYS A 128 38.02 13.75 11.67
C LYS A 128 37.97 15.08 12.40
N TYR A 129 36.79 15.61 12.63
CA TYR A 129 36.61 16.85 13.36
C TYR A 129 37.07 16.75 14.83
N ILE A 130 36.70 15.68 15.55
CA ILE A 130 37.14 15.40 16.93
C ILE A 130 38.67 15.29 17.00
N ASN A 131 39.26 14.57 16.05
CA ASN A 131 40.71 14.36 15.99
C ASN A 131 41.50 15.53 15.37
N GLY A 132 40.86 16.65 15.04
CA GLY A 132 41.52 17.81 14.41
C GLY A 132 42.07 17.52 13.00
N LEU A 133 41.55 16.51 12.31
CA LEU A 133 41.96 16.09 10.97
C LEU A 133 41.18 16.86 9.87
N PRO A 134 41.77 17.03 8.67
CA PRO A 134 41.09 17.65 7.54
C PRO A 134 39.85 16.84 7.10
N ILE A 135 38.75 17.54 6.77
CA ILE A 135 37.48 16.91 6.35
C ILE A 135 37.68 16.07 5.08
N SER A 136 38.46 16.59 4.15
CA SER A 136 38.77 15.97 2.87
C SER A 136 40.29 15.89 2.68
N ASN A 137 40.78 14.83 2.04
CA ASN A 137 42.22 14.70 1.75
C ASN A 137 42.70 15.69 0.68
N ARG A 138 41.77 16.38 -0.01
CA ARG A 138 42.08 17.36 -1.07
C ARG A 138 42.20 18.78 -0.54
N SER A 139 41.68 19.04 0.66
CA SER A 139 41.67 20.35 1.30
C SER A 139 42.24 20.18 2.70
N ASN A 140 43.36 20.82 3.02
CA ASN A 140 43.92 20.87 4.39
C ASN A 140 43.05 21.69 5.38
N THR A 141 41.77 21.89 5.06
CA THR A 141 40.82 22.63 5.85
C THR A 141 40.33 21.77 7.02
N ILE A 142 40.81 22.12 8.21
CA ILE A 142 40.29 21.63 9.49
C ILE A 142 39.07 22.49 9.85
N LEU A 143 37.97 21.86 10.27
CA LEU A 143 36.76 22.59 10.66
C LEU A 143 36.99 23.37 11.95
N PRO A 144 36.73 24.69 11.98
CA PRO A 144 36.80 25.46 13.22
C PRO A 144 35.63 25.11 14.15
N ALA A 145 35.84 25.24 15.46
CA ALA A 145 34.84 24.93 16.49
C ALA A 145 33.51 25.67 16.32
N SER A 146 33.54 26.86 15.73
CA SER A 146 32.37 27.69 15.41
C SER A 146 31.42 27.08 14.36
N LYS A 147 31.86 26.09 13.58
CA LYS A 147 31.01 25.36 12.61
C LYS A 147 30.40 24.07 13.17
N SER A 148 30.63 23.73 14.44
CA SER A 148 29.93 22.62 15.13
C SER A 148 28.39 22.68 15.05
N PRO A 149 27.72 23.86 15.01
CA PRO A 149 26.26 23.90 14.89
C PRO A 149 25.74 23.40 13.54
N PHE A 150 26.57 23.41 12.49
CA PHE A 150 26.20 22.90 11.15
C PHE A 150 26.00 21.38 11.18
N PHE A 151 26.88 20.66 11.88
CA PHE A 151 26.69 19.23 12.13
C PHE A 151 25.48 19.01 13.04
N TYR A 152 25.34 19.80 14.10
CA TYR A 152 24.20 19.72 15.02
C TYR A 152 22.84 19.88 14.32
N LYS A 153 22.73 20.76 13.31
CA LYS A 153 21.48 20.96 12.53
C LYS A 153 21.17 19.79 11.61
N GLN A 154 22.18 19.20 10.96
CA GLN A 154 22.05 17.96 10.19
C GLN A 154 21.69 16.76 11.08
N CYS A 155 22.23 16.75 12.30
CA CYS A 155 21.98 15.78 13.36
C CYS A 155 20.55 15.90 13.93
N GLN A 156 20.03 17.13 14.11
CA GLN A 156 18.63 17.39 14.52
C GLN A 156 17.60 17.03 13.45
N GLY A 157 17.91 17.22 12.16
CA GLY A 157 17.07 16.79 11.05
C GLY A 157 16.98 15.27 10.88
N SER A 158 17.86 14.52 11.54
CA SER A 158 17.91 13.06 11.55
C SER A 158 17.82 12.54 12.99
N PRO A 159 16.63 12.57 13.63
CA PRO A 159 16.43 12.25 15.04
C PRO A 159 16.93 10.85 15.45
N LEU A 160 17.13 9.95 14.50
CA LEU A 160 17.69 8.60 14.69
C LEU A 160 19.11 8.60 15.21
N ASN A 161 19.91 9.61 14.87
CA ASN A 161 21.35 9.55 15.07
C ASN A 161 21.83 10.46 16.22
N TYR A 162 21.08 11.52 16.57
CA TYR A 162 21.55 12.53 17.53
C TYR A 162 20.45 13.16 18.40
N GLY A 163 19.43 12.37 18.76
CA GLY A 163 18.50 12.67 19.87
C GLY A 163 18.83 11.88 21.13
N SER A 164 18.23 12.23 22.27
CA SER A 164 18.17 11.33 23.43
C SER A 164 17.51 10.00 23.01
N LEU A 165 17.76 8.90 23.75
CA LEU A 165 17.07 7.63 23.49
C LEU A 165 15.55 7.80 23.42
N ASN A 166 15.00 8.71 24.24
CA ASN A 166 13.59 9.08 24.21
C ASN A 166 13.17 9.71 22.86
N LEU A 167 13.94 10.69 22.35
CA LEU A 167 13.69 11.30 21.03
C LEU A 167 13.88 10.32 19.86
N ARG A 168 14.76 9.33 20.00
CA ARG A 168 14.95 8.25 19.00
C ARG A 168 13.80 7.25 18.99
N SER A 169 13.08 7.12 20.11
CA SER A 169 11.99 6.16 20.32
C SER A 169 10.59 6.76 20.19
N CYS A 170 10.44 8.08 20.24
CA CYS A 170 9.14 8.77 20.15
C CYS A 170 8.87 9.48 18.81
N GLY A 171 7.70 9.20 18.21
CA GLY A 171 7.23 9.85 16.97
C GLY A 171 7.26 8.98 15.70
N LYS A 172 7.03 9.61 14.54
CA LYS A 172 6.91 8.92 13.23
C LYS A 172 8.26 8.55 12.59
N ASN A 173 9.33 9.28 12.89
CA ASN A 173 10.66 9.08 12.30
C ASN A 173 11.63 8.33 13.24
N THR A 174 11.10 7.49 14.12
CA THR A 174 11.84 6.78 15.16
C THR A 174 12.52 5.53 14.64
N LEU A 175 13.50 5.06 15.42
CA LEU A 175 14.21 3.80 15.14
C LEU A 175 13.23 2.63 15.17
N ILE A 176 12.37 2.59 16.20
CA ILE A 176 11.36 1.54 16.38
C ILE A 176 10.43 1.49 15.16
N ARG A 177 9.94 2.65 14.68
CA ARG A 177 9.05 2.66 13.52
C ARG A 177 9.76 2.31 12.23
N LYS A 178 10.98 2.80 12.00
CA LYS A 178 11.71 2.54 10.74
C LYS A 178 12.31 1.15 10.64
N ILE A 179 12.65 0.52 11.76
CA ILE A 179 13.22 -0.84 11.78
C ILE A 179 12.15 -1.90 12.06
N GLY A 180 11.26 -1.64 13.01
CA GLY A 180 10.26 -2.61 13.46
C GLY A 180 8.97 -2.62 12.65
N PHE A 181 8.47 -1.45 12.21
CA PHE A 181 7.15 -1.37 11.56
C PHE A 181 7.18 -1.01 10.06
N GLY A 182 8.15 -0.19 9.62
CA GLY A 182 8.20 0.41 8.29
C GLY A 182 9.58 0.32 7.66
N LYS A 183 10.15 -0.89 7.66
CA LYS A 183 11.47 -1.16 7.09
C LYS A 183 11.44 -1.04 5.56
N ARG A 184 12.49 -0.47 4.98
CA ARG A 184 12.69 -0.48 3.52
C ARG A 184 13.07 -1.90 3.08
N CYS A 185 12.30 -2.46 2.16
CA CYS A 185 12.53 -3.79 1.60
C CYS A 185 13.60 -3.73 0.49
N LYS A 186 14.39 -4.81 0.35
CA LYS A 186 15.40 -4.93 -0.71
C LYS A 186 14.78 -5.41 -2.03
N PHE A 187 13.89 -6.39 -1.96
CA PHE A 187 13.23 -7.01 -3.10
C PHE A 187 11.88 -6.35 -3.38
N SER A 188 11.93 -5.06 -3.70
CA SER A 188 10.74 -4.28 -4.04
C SER A 188 11.00 -3.37 -5.23
N LEU A 189 9.96 -3.18 -6.04
CA LEU A 189 9.91 -2.27 -7.18
C LEU A 189 8.82 -1.23 -6.94
N ARG A 190 8.95 -0.08 -7.60
CA ARG A 190 7.90 0.93 -7.69
C ARG A 190 7.89 1.46 -9.11
N GLY A 191 6.71 1.68 -9.67
CA GLY A 191 6.57 2.15 -11.03
C GLY A 191 5.11 2.42 -11.41
N LEU A 192 4.97 3.14 -12.52
CA LEU A 192 3.70 3.47 -13.15
C LEU A 192 2.98 2.19 -13.61
N ILE A 193 1.67 2.13 -13.41
CA ILE A 193 0.81 1.11 -14.03
C ILE A 193 0.19 1.64 -15.32
N VAL A 194 0.05 0.75 -16.30
CA VAL A 194 -0.67 1.01 -17.54
C VAL A 194 -1.66 -0.13 -17.78
N ALA A 195 -2.82 0.19 -18.34
CA ALA A 195 -3.81 -0.81 -18.68
C ALA A 195 -3.27 -1.78 -19.74
N ASP A 196 -3.39 -3.08 -19.47
CA ASP A 196 -3.07 -4.12 -20.45
C ASP A 196 -4.23 -5.12 -20.54
N GLY A 197 -5.03 -4.99 -21.60
CA GLY A 197 -6.19 -5.84 -21.86
C GLY A 197 -5.83 -7.29 -22.24
N ASN A 198 -4.57 -7.59 -22.57
CA ASN A 198 -4.15 -8.95 -22.94
C ASN A 198 -3.78 -9.82 -21.73
N LEU A 199 -3.56 -9.23 -20.55
CA LEU A 199 -3.28 -9.97 -19.32
C LEU A 199 -4.52 -10.71 -18.83
N GLY A 200 -4.36 -11.82 -18.11
CA GLY A 200 -5.37 -12.40 -17.24
C GLY A 200 -5.76 -11.45 -16.09
N ALA A 201 -6.94 -11.65 -15.49
CA ALA A 201 -7.37 -10.89 -14.32
C ALA A 201 -6.45 -11.05 -13.09
N ASP A 202 -5.70 -12.15 -13.03
CA ASP A 202 -4.75 -12.47 -11.94
C ASP A 202 -3.28 -12.33 -12.39
N GLU A 203 -3.02 -11.63 -13.49
CA GLU A 203 -1.70 -11.52 -14.10
C GLU A 203 -1.16 -10.09 -14.04
N ILE A 204 0.17 -9.96 -14.09
CA ILE A 204 0.87 -8.68 -14.18
C ILE A 204 2.05 -8.79 -15.14
N ARG A 205 2.31 -7.70 -15.86
CA ARG A 205 3.47 -7.57 -16.72
C ARG A 205 4.52 -6.68 -16.06
N ILE A 206 5.73 -7.19 -15.98
CA ILE A 206 6.89 -6.49 -15.44
C ILE A 206 7.92 -6.36 -16.57
N PRO A 207 8.72 -5.27 -16.63
CA PRO A 207 9.75 -5.12 -17.66
C PRO A 207 10.62 -6.37 -17.81
N HIS A 208 10.77 -6.86 -19.04
CA HIS A 208 11.43 -8.15 -19.34
C HIS A 208 12.81 -8.29 -18.68
N SER A 209 13.60 -7.21 -18.67
CA SER A 209 14.92 -7.18 -18.05
C SER A 209 14.91 -7.51 -16.55
N ILE A 210 13.86 -7.11 -15.83
CA ILE A 210 13.66 -7.40 -14.41
C ILE A 210 13.21 -8.84 -14.24
N VAL A 211 12.30 -9.31 -15.09
CA VAL A 211 11.80 -10.69 -15.08
C VAL A 211 12.95 -11.68 -15.25
N CYS A 212 13.83 -11.46 -16.24
CA CYS A 212 15.02 -12.29 -16.45
C CYS A 212 16.00 -12.21 -15.29
N LYS A 213 16.27 -11.00 -14.77
CA LYS A 213 17.24 -10.79 -13.69
C LYS A 213 16.88 -11.53 -12.40
N PHE A 214 15.59 -11.58 -12.06
CA PHE A 214 15.10 -12.18 -10.82
C PHE A 214 14.40 -13.54 -11.03
N GLY A 215 14.31 -14.03 -12.27
CA GLY A 215 13.64 -15.28 -12.60
C GLY A 215 12.17 -15.29 -12.13
N LEU A 216 11.41 -14.25 -12.52
CA LEU A 216 10.05 -14.03 -12.02
C LEU A 216 8.96 -14.69 -12.86
N LYS A 217 9.27 -15.20 -14.06
CA LYS A 217 8.28 -15.79 -14.97
C LYS A 217 7.43 -16.86 -14.25
N GLY A 218 6.13 -16.66 -14.25
CA GLY A 218 5.15 -17.56 -13.63
C GLY A 218 5.09 -17.52 -12.11
N LYS A 219 5.85 -16.64 -11.44
CA LYS A 219 5.82 -16.45 -9.99
C LYS A 219 4.82 -15.36 -9.61
N TYR A 220 4.26 -15.45 -8.42
CA TYR A 220 3.46 -14.38 -7.82
C TYR A 220 4.35 -13.25 -7.31
N VAL A 221 3.85 -12.04 -7.41
CA VAL A 221 4.37 -10.85 -6.74
C VAL A 221 3.24 -10.20 -5.95
N VAL A 222 3.57 -9.57 -4.83
CA VAL A 222 2.60 -8.82 -4.04
C VAL A 222 2.58 -7.38 -4.52
N VAL A 223 1.39 -6.85 -4.81
CA VAL A 223 1.19 -5.50 -5.33
C VAL A 223 0.36 -4.70 -4.34
N ILE A 224 0.82 -3.48 -4.05
CA ILE A 224 0.18 -2.53 -3.13
C ILE A 224 0.24 -1.14 -3.75
N ARG A 225 -0.88 -0.42 -3.75
CA ARG A 225 -0.92 1.03 -4.00
C ARG A 225 -0.93 1.79 -2.68
N MET A 226 -0.13 2.84 -2.58
CA MET A 226 -0.07 3.68 -1.39
C MET A 226 -0.99 4.90 -1.55
N PRO A 227 -1.73 5.31 -0.50
CA PRO A 227 -1.81 4.70 0.83
C PRO A 227 -2.69 3.44 0.86
N SER A 228 -2.24 2.38 1.54
CA SER A 228 -3.09 1.20 1.79
C SER A 228 -3.99 1.45 2.99
N LEU A 229 -5.31 1.37 2.79
CA LEU A 229 -6.33 1.65 3.80
C LEU A 229 -6.87 0.39 4.48
N GLY A 230 -6.57 -0.80 3.94
CA GLY A 230 -6.93 -2.07 4.55
C GLY A 230 -6.16 -3.25 3.97
N PRO A 231 -6.28 -4.44 4.58
CA PRO A 231 -5.70 -5.68 4.08
C PRO A 231 -6.10 -5.95 2.63
N GLY A 232 -7.34 -5.60 2.25
CA GLY A 232 -7.84 -5.82 0.90
C GLY A 232 -7.15 -5.03 -0.21
N ASN A 233 -6.36 -4.00 0.12
CA ASN A 233 -5.54 -3.25 -0.86
C ASN A 233 -4.17 -3.91 -1.13
N THR A 234 -4.01 -5.17 -0.70
CA THR A 234 -2.84 -5.99 -0.97
C THR A 234 -3.28 -7.18 -1.79
N ILE A 235 -2.74 -7.31 -2.99
CA ILE A 235 -3.10 -8.41 -3.90
C ILE A 235 -1.85 -9.14 -4.36
N ALA A 236 -1.98 -10.42 -4.73
CA ALA A 236 -0.97 -11.13 -5.47
C ALA A 236 -1.35 -11.21 -6.95
N LEU A 237 -0.38 -11.01 -7.83
CA LEU A 237 -0.53 -11.19 -9.28
C LEU A 237 0.59 -12.04 -9.83
N LYS A 238 0.27 -12.89 -10.80
CA LYS A 238 1.22 -13.79 -11.44
C LYS A 238 1.96 -13.08 -12.56
N VAL A 239 3.29 -13.15 -12.55
CA VAL A 239 4.12 -12.47 -13.55
C VAL A 239 4.06 -13.23 -14.87
N VAL A 240 3.59 -12.54 -15.90
CA VAL A 240 3.68 -12.97 -17.30
C VAL A 240 4.89 -12.31 -17.93
N ASP A 241 5.72 -13.14 -18.56
CA ASP A 241 6.92 -12.69 -19.26
C ASP A 241 6.62 -12.51 -20.74
N ASP A 242 7.03 -11.35 -21.27
CA ASP A 242 6.98 -11.03 -22.68
C ASP A 242 8.22 -10.24 -23.05
N ALA A 243 8.97 -10.79 -23.99
CA ALA A 243 10.21 -10.23 -24.47
C ALA A 243 10.03 -8.85 -25.13
N GLU A 244 8.84 -8.55 -25.66
CA GLU A 244 8.54 -7.28 -26.31
C GLU A 244 8.20 -6.17 -25.30
N TRP A 245 7.81 -6.53 -24.06
CA TRP A 245 7.52 -5.55 -23.01
C TRP A 245 8.79 -4.99 -22.38
N THR A 246 9.39 -4.05 -23.10
CA THR A 246 10.62 -3.35 -22.72
C THR A 246 10.35 -1.98 -22.08
N TYR A 247 9.09 -1.59 -21.94
CA TYR A 247 8.67 -0.31 -21.36
C TYR A 247 8.99 -0.21 -19.87
N PRO A 248 9.32 0.98 -19.33
CA PRO A 248 9.62 1.18 -17.92
C PRO A 248 8.35 1.33 -17.05
N CYS A 249 7.33 0.51 -17.31
CA CYS A 249 6.05 0.51 -16.60
C CYS A 249 5.53 -0.92 -16.42
N PHE A 250 4.54 -1.06 -15.54
CA PHE A 250 3.88 -2.33 -15.29
C PHE A 250 2.58 -2.41 -16.10
N GLY A 251 2.43 -3.44 -16.92
CA GLY A 251 1.14 -3.78 -17.51
C GLY A 251 0.24 -4.37 -16.43
N PHE A 252 -0.97 -3.82 -16.28
CA PHE A 252 -1.84 -4.11 -15.16
C PHE A 252 -3.28 -4.39 -15.65
N PRO A 253 -3.97 -5.39 -15.08
CA PRO A 253 -5.34 -5.73 -15.47
C PRO A 253 -6.32 -4.66 -14.95
N MET A 254 -7.22 -4.23 -15.83
CA MET A 254 -8.20 -3.19 -15.53
C MET A 254 -9.11 -3.59 -14.36
N GLU A 255 -9.45 -4.87 -14.27
CA GLU A 255 -10.40 -5.46 -13.33
C GLU A 255 -9.86 -5.52 -11.88
N ARG A 256 -8.56 -5.26 -11.69
CA ARG A 256 -7.91 -5.20 -10.36
C ARG A 256 -7.70 -3.78 -9.85
N THR A 257 -8.02 -2.76 -10.65
CA THR A 257 -7.85 -1.35 -10.27
C THR A 257 -8.66 -0.97 -9.03
N GLU A 258 -9.90 -1.48 -8.92
CA GLU A 258 -10.78 -1.21 -7.79
C GLU A 258 -10.17 -1.70 -6.46
N SER A 259 -9.51 -2.87 -6.43
CA SER A 259 -8.86 -3.39 -5.21
C SER A 259 -7.76 -2.47 -4.67
N LEU A 260 -7.06 -1.76 -5.55
CA LEU A 260 -5.99 -0.84 -5.18
C LEU A 260 -6.48 0.61 -5.07
N ASN A 261 -7.76 0.85 -5.35
CA ASN A 261 -8.33 2.18 -5.59
C ASN A 261 -7.47 2.99 -6.58
N ALA A 262 -6.96 2.31 -7.59
CA ALA A 262 -6.01 2.83 -8.56
C ALA A 262 -6.73 3.25 -9.85
N ASP A 263 -6.12 4.16 -10.60
CA ASP A 263 -6.49 4.43 -11.99
C ASP A 263 -5.23 4.43 -12.88
N PHE A 264 -5.35 4.93 -14.11
CA PHE A 264 -4.26 4.98 -15.08
C PHE A 264 -3.87 6.41 -15.44
N ASP A 265 -4.07 7.38 -14.54
CA ASP A 265 -3.79 8.80 -14.79
C ASP A 265 -2.34 9.22 -14.45
N GLY A 266 -1.52 8.28 -13.99
CA GLY A 266 -0.19 8.55 -13.43
C GLY A 266 0.12 7.75 -12.17
N ASP A 267 -0.82 6.93 -11.72
CA ASP A 267 -0.70 6.12 -10.52
C ASP A 267 0.48 5.14 -10.51
N GLU A 268 1.18 5.09 -9.38
CA GLU A 268 2.29 4.18 -9.14
C GLU A 268 1.91 3.11 -8.11
N VAL A 269 2.34 1.88 -8.37
CA VAL A 269 2.21 0.78 -7.41
C VAL A 269 3.58 0.32 -6.92
N ASN A 270 3.61 -0.23 -5.72
CA ASN A 270 4.76 -0.94 -5.19
C ASN A 270 4.56 -2.44 -5.40
N ILE A 271 5.59 -3.10 -5.94
CA ILE A 271 5.62 -4.55 -6.12
C ILE A 271 6.67 -5.13 -5.18
N TYR A 272 6.31 -6.12 -4.38
CA TYR A 272 7.22 -6.88 -3.54
C TYR A 272 7.46 -8.25 -4.17
N LEU A 273 8.72 -8.58 -4.43
CA LEU A 273 9.09 -9.84 -5.05
C LEU A 273 9.05 -10.95 -4.00
N VAL A 274 8.36 -12.03 -4.33
CA VAL A 274 8.19 -13.16 -3.44
C VAL A 274 9.10 -14.29 -3.92
N MET A 275 10.20 -14.55 -3.22
CA MET A 275 11.23 -15.47 -3.71
C MET A 275 11.07 -16.91 -3.20
N ASN A 276 10.55 -17.07 -1.98
CA ASN A 276 10.47 -18.37 -1.30
C ASN A 276 9.20 -19.13 -1.69
N HIS A 277 9.30 -20.46 -1.80
CA HIS A 277 8.19 -21.34 -2.18
C HIS A 277 7.00 -21.26 -1.21
N GLN A 278 7.26 -21.13 0.10
CA GLN A 278 6.20 -20.99 1.12
C GLN A 278 5.41 -19.70 0.91
N SER A 279 6.10 -18.57 0.73
CA SER A 279 5.43 -17.29 0.48
C SER A 279 4.74 -17.25 -0.89
N GLN A 280 5.25 -17.98 -1.90
CA GLN A 280 4.54 -18.19 -3.17
C GLN A 280 3.23 -18.95 -2.96
N ALA A 281 3.25 -20.01 -2.13
CA ALA A 281 2.05 -20.76 -1.78
C ALA A 281 1.05 -19.91 -0.99
N GLU A 282 1.51 -19.07 -0.05
CA GLU A 282 0.66 -18.10 0.65
C GLU A 282 0.02 -17.11 -0.32
N CYS A 283 0.78 -16.55 -1.27
CA CYS A 283 0.23 -15.65 -2.27
C CYS A 283 -0.86 -16.33 -3.10
N MET A 284 -0.60 -17.56 -3.56
CA MET A 284 -1.55 -18.33 -4.34
C MET A 284 -2.82 -18.66 -3.56
N ALA A 285 -2.68 -19.07 -2.29
CA ALA A 285 -3.78 -19.55 -1.47
C ALA A 285 -4.59 -18.44 -0.77
N LEU A 286 -4.01 -17.24 -0.58
CA LEU A 286 -4.61 -16.19 0.24
C LEU A 286 -4.80 -14.84 -0.48
N LEU A 287 -4.02 -14.54 -1.53
CA LEU A 287 -3.99 -13.19 -2.13
C LEU A 287 -4.23 -13.18 -3.64
N SER A 288 -4.28 -14.35 -4.29
CA SER A 288 -4.61 -14.48 -5.71
C SER A 288 -6.05 -14.08 -5.96
N ALA A 289 -6.38 -13.62 -7.16
CA ALA A 289 -7.76 -13.27 -7.51
C ALA A 289 -8.73 -14.47 -7.40
N GLN A 290 -8.24 -15.70 -7.56
CA GLN A 290 -9.05 -16.91 -7.39
C GLN A 290 -9.37 -17.19 -5.91
N ALA A 291 -8.44 -16.90 -4.99
CA ALA A 291 -8.63 -17.12 -3.55
C ALA A 291 -9.29 -15.93 -2.83
N ASP A 292 -9.04 -14.71 -3.31
CA ASP A 292 -9.37 -13.44 -2.64
C ASP A 292 -10.13 -12.49 -3.59
N MET A 293 -11.27 -12.98 -4.10
CA MET A 293 -12.11 -12.24 -5.03
C MET A 293 -12.91 -11.10 -4.38
N SER A 294 -13.22 -11.20 -3.08
CA SER A 294 -14.05 -10.23 -2.35
C SER A 294 -13.59 -10.10 -0.89
N ASP A 295 -13.84 -8.95 -0.30
CA ASP A 295 -13.62 -8.66 1.12
C ASP A 295 -14.86 -7.97 1.72
N PRO A 296 -15.27 -8.28 2.97
CA PRO A 296 -16.48 -7.70 3.55
C PRO A 296 -16.49 -6.17 3.65
N VAL A 297 -15.31 -5.54 3.75
CA VAL A 297 -15.18 -4.09 3.92
C VAL A 297 -15.10 -3.38 2.58
N MET A 298 -14.32 -3.91 1.63
CA MET A 298 -14.14 -3.27 0.31
C MET A 298 -15.10 -3.78 -0.77
N GLY A 299 -15.71 -4.93 -0.57
CA GLY A 299 -16.50 -5.62 -1.59
C GLY A 299 -15.61 -6.40 -2.57
N LEU A 300 -16.05 -6.50 -3.83
CA LEU A 300 -15.33 -7.23 -4.87
C LEU A 300 -13.94 -6.61 -5.15
N LYS A 301 -12.88 -7.38 -4.90
CA LYS A 301 -11.49 -7.04 -5.28
C LYS A 301 -11.20 -7.33 -6.74
N LEU A 302 -11.85 -8.34 -7.30
CA LEU A 302 -11.91 -8.55 -8.73
C LEU A 302 -13.31 -8.14 -9.17
N ALA A 303 -13.39 -6.93 -9.74
CA ALA A 303 -14.65 -6.31 -10.05
C ALA A 303 -14.80 -6.07 -11.56
N PRO A 304 -15.99 -6.31 -12.11
CA PRO A 304 -16.27 -5.91 -13.48
C PRO A 304 -16.27 -4.38 -13.55
N SER A 305 -15.55 -3.82 -14.52
CA SER A 305 -15.34 -2.38 -14.64
C SER A 305 -15.54 -1.88 -16.06
N GLN A 306 -15.94 -0.62 -16.19
CA GLN A 306 -15.96 0.14 -17.45
C GLN A 306 -16.67 -0.62 -18.60
N ASP A 307 -15.96 -0.97 -19.66
CA ASP A 307 -16.51 -1.56 -20.88
C ASP A 307 -17.20 -2.92 -20.64
N MET A 308 -16.74 -3.70 -19.65
CA MET A 308 -17.37 -4.97 -19.31
C MET A 308 -18.81 -4.76 -18.81
N LEU A 309 -19.05 -3.69 -18.04
CA LEU A 309 -20.38 -3.33 -17.53
C LEU A 309 -21.31 -2.91 -18.67
N VAL A 310 -20.79 -2.09 -19.59
CA VAL A 310 -21.53 -1.65 -20.79
C VAL A 310 -21.89 -2.85 -21.68
N ALA A 311 -20.92 -3.71 -21.99
CA ALA A 311 -21.14 -4.88 -22.81
C ALA A 311 -22.17 -5.83 -22.18
N TYR A 312 -22.06 -6.09 -20.89
CA TYR A 312 -23.04 -6.91 -20.17
C TYR A 312 -24.45 -6.33 -20.24
N TYR A 313 -24.60 -5.02 -20.05
CA TYR A 313 -25.90 -4.37 -20.10
C TYR A 313 -26.55 -4.43 -21.49
N LEU A 314 -25.75 -4.24 -22.56
CA LEU A 314 -26.24 -4.31 -23.94
C LEU A 314 -26.64 -5.73 -24.35
N TYR A 315 -25.89 -6.73 -23.89
CA TYR A 315 -26.06 -8.14 -24.25
C TYR A 315 -26.74 -8.97 -23.15
N PHE A 316 -27.41 -8.30 -22.20
CA PHE A 316 -27.96 -8.93 -21.01
C PHE A 316 -28.80 -10.18 -21.31
N ASP A 317 -29.67 -10.09 -22.32
CA ASP A 317 -30.58 -11.18 -22.70
C ASP A 317 -29.88 -12.34 -23.42
N THR A 318 -28.73 -12.10 -24.08
CA THR A 318 -28.01 -13.13 -24.83
C THR A 318 -27.05 -13.96 -23.97
N ILE A 319 -26.75 -13.51 -22.75
CA ILE A 319 -25.81 -14.18 -21.84
C ILE A 319 -26.56 -15.30 -21.09
N ASP A 320 -26.24 -16.56 -21.35
CA ASP A 320 -26.92 -17.72 -20.75
C ASP A 320 -26.01 -18.56 -19.83
N PHE A 321 -24.70 -18.35 -19.89
CA PHE A 321 -23.71 -19.10 -19.12
C PHE A 321 -23.60 -18.68 -17.63
N LEU A 322 -24.21 -17.56 -17.25
CA LEU A 322 -24.26 -17.13 -15.84
C LEU A 322 -25.47 -17.73 -15.12
N PRO A 323 -25.28 -18.41 -13.97
CA PRO A 323 -26.39 -19.06 -13.25
C PRO A 323 -27.34 -18.08 -12.57
N TYR A 324 -26.87 -16.85 -12.30
CA TYR A 324 -27.67 -15.72 -11.85
C TYR A 324 -27.32 -14.49 -12.69
N LYS A 325 -28.31 -13.65 -12.99
CA LYS A 325 -28.11 -12.40 -13.72
C LYS A 325 -29.01 -11.30 -13.15
N HIS A 326 -28.42 -10.17 -12.84
CA HIS A 326 -29.07 -8.92 -12.50
C HIS A 326 -28.57 -7.81 -13.44
N ARG A 327 -29.38 -6.81 -13.79
CA ARG A 327 -28.98 -5.76 -14.75
C ARG A 327 -27.67 -5.02 -14.36
N ASP A 328 -27.44 -4.91 -13.06
CA ASP A 328 -26.16 -4.53 -12.48
C ASP A 328 -25.25 -5.77 -12.36
N LEU A 329 -24.17 -5.79 -13.15
CA LEU A 329 -23.21 -6.90 -13.19
C LEU A 329 -22.45 -7.05 -11.87
N LYS A 330 -22.16 -5.97 -11.13
CA LYS A 330 -21.47 -6.08 -9.84
C LYS A 330 -22.33 -6.85 -8.85
N ARG A 331 -23.63 -6.57 -8.79
CA ARG A 331 -24.59 -7.35 -7.98
C ARG A 331 -24.65 -8.80 -8.38
N THR A 332 -24.59 -9.07 -9.69
CA THR A 332 -24.50 -10.45 -10.18
C THR A 332 -23.30 -11.16 -9.55
N PHE A 333 -22.10 -10.55 -9.59
CA PHE A 333 -20.91 -11.16 -9.01
C PHE A 333 -20.91 -11.23 -7.47
N TYR A 334 -21.55 -10.30 -6.76
CA TYR A 334 -21.77 -10.44 -5.32
C TYR A 334 -22.62 -11.68 -5.00
N VAL A 335 -23.74 -11.86 -5.70
CA VAL A 335 -24.61 -13.03 -5.50
C VAL A 335 -23.89 -14.33 -5.87
N LEU A 336 -23.13 -14.33 -6.96
CA LEU A 336 -22.31 -15.50 -7.32
C LEU A 336 -21.25 -15.81 -6.25
N PHE A 337 -20.60 -14.78 -5.71
CA PHE A 337 -19.61 -14.94 -4.64
C PHE A 337 -20.24 -15.54 -3.38
N ASP A 338 -21.38 -15.01 -2.93
CA ASP A 338 -22.10 -15.53 -1.76
C ASP A 338 -22.52 -16.99 -1.94
N LEU A 339 -22.97 -17.37 -3.15
CA LEU A 339 -23.48 -18.71 -3.44
C LEU A 339 -22.37 -19.75 -3.66
N PHE A 340 -21.28 -19.36 -4.30
CA PHE A 340 -20.29 -20.30 -4.85
C PHE A 340 -18.87 -20.10 -4.33
N GLY A 341 -18.63 -19.06 -3.54
CA GLY A 341 -17.31 -18.65 -3.06
C GLY A 341 -16.43 -18.09 -4.17
N SER A 342 -15.19 -17.78 -3.79
CA SER A 342 -14.23 -17.08 -4.64
C SER A 342 -13.85 -17.85 -5.93
N GLU A 343 -13.53 -19.14 -5.81
CA GLU A 343 -12.98 -19.93 -6.92
C GLU A 343 -13.94 -20.08 -8.12
N LYS A 344 -15.19 -20.50 -7.86
CA LYS A 344 -16.19 -20.65 -8.91
C LYS A 344 -16.59 -19.29 -9.50
N THR A 345 -16.66 -18.27 -8.65
CA THR A 345 -16.99 -16.91 -9.10
C THR A 345 -15.91 -16.35 -10.01
N PHE A 346 -14.63 -16.63 -9.74
CA PHE A 346 -13.52 -16.30 -10.63
C PHE A 346 -13.65 -16.98 -12.00
N GLN A 347 -14.12 -18.22 -12.06
CA GLN A 347 -14.36 -18.91 -13.34
C GLN A 347 -15.49 -18.25 -14.16
N PHE A 348 -16.59 -17.87 -13.51
CA PHE A 348 -17.65 -17.09 -14.16
C PHE A 348 -17.14 -15.73 -14.62
N PHE A 349 -16.26 -15.11 -13.85
CA PHE A 349 -15.61 -13.85 -14.20
C PHE A 349 -14.80 -14.00 -15.49
N GLU A 350 -13.95 -15.01 -15.59
CA GLU A 350 -13.16 -15.29 -16.79
C GLU A 350 -14.03 -15.63 -18.02
N GLN A 351 -15.18 -16.29 -17.84
CA GLN A 351 -16.14 -16.51 -18.93
C GLN A 351 -16.77 -15.19 -19.41
N MET A 352 -17.22 -14.35 -18.47
CA MET A 352 -17.68 -12.99 -18.76
C MET A 352 -16.60 -12.16 -19.45
N ARG A 353 -15.35 -12.36 -19.02
CA ARG A 353 -14.17 -11.71 -19.57
C ARG A 353 -13.99 -12.01 -21.06
N LYS A 354 -14.01 -13.30 -21.39
CA LYS A 354 -13.95 -13.77 -22.79
C LYS A 354 -15.12 -13.26 -23.62
N PHE A 355 -16.32 -13.24 -23.03
CA PHE A 355 -17.52 -12.74 -23.70
C PHE A 355 -17.41 -11.25 -24.07
N TYR A 356 -17.03 -10.37 -23.13
CA TYR A 356 -16.95 -8.94 -23.46
C TYR A 356 -15.82 -8.65 -24.46
N LEU A 357 -14.67 -9.33 -24.36
CA LEU A 357 -13.59 -9.18 -25.34
C LEU A 357 -14.05 -9.60 -26.75
N TYR A 358 -14.82 -10.68 -26.84
CA TYR A 358 -15.45 -11.10 -28.10
C TYR A 358 -16.46 -10.06 -28.62
N ALA A 359 -17.29 -9.49 -27.74
CA ALA A 359 -18.26 -8.47 -28.09
C ALA A 359 -17.56 -7.20 -28.65
N LEU A 360 -16.47 -6.76 -28.01
CA LEU A 360 -15.66 -5.61 -28.46
C LEU A 360 -15.04 -5.86 -29.84
N GLN A 361 -14.47 -7.06 -30.07
CA GLN A 361 -13.87 -7.41 -31.37
C GLN A 361 -14.89 -7.43 -32.52
N LYS A 362 -16.17 -7.71 -32.23
CA LYS A 362 -17.27 -7.73 -33.21
C LYS A 362 -17.78 -6.33 -33.61
N LYS A 363 -17.04 -5.26 -33.25
CA LYS A 363 -17.22 -3.87 -33.72
C LYS A 363 -18.53 -3.19 -33.29
N THR A 364 -18.98 -3.41 -32.05
CA THR A 364 -19.86 -2.43 -31.41
C THR A 364 -19.04 -1.18 -31.12
N CYS A 365 -19.14 -0.18 -32.00
CA CYS A 365 -18.61 1.15 -31.71
C CYS A 365 -19.50 1.77 -30.63
N PHE A 366 -18.95 1.93 -29.43
CA PHE A 366 -19.61 2.66 -28.34
C PHE A 366 -19.01 4.06 -28.29
N ALA A 367 -19.75 5.04 -28.79
CA ALA A 367 -19.30 6.41 -28.86
C ALA A 367 -20.44 7.36 -28.52
N LEU A 368 -20.11 8.40 -27.77
CA LEU A 368 -21.01 9.50 -27.47
C LEU A 368 -21.21 10.33 -28.75
N SER A 369 -22.47 10.58 -29.12
CA SER A 369 -22.80 11.36 -30.32
C SER A 369 -23.39 12.71 -29.95
N LEU A 370 -23.15 13.74 -30.77
CA LEU A 370 -23.75 15.06 -30.60
C LEU A 370 -25.28 15.00 -30.66
N GLU A 371 -25.83 14.13 -31.51
CA GLU A 371 -27.28 13.90 -31.62
C GLU A 371 -27.88 13.42 -30.29
N GLU A 372 -27.23 12.48 -29.61
CA GLU A 372 -27.65 12.04 -28.27
C GLU A 372 -27.64 13.20 -27.27
N MET A 373 -26.59 14.03 -27.29
CA MET A 373 -26.48 15.15 -26.35
C MET A 373 -27.60 16.19 -26.55
N LEU A 374 -27.94 16.50 -27.81
CA LEU A 374 -29.02 17.43 -28.13
C LEU A 374 -30.40 16.90 -27.70
N GLU A 375 -30.64 15.60 -27.85
CA GLU A 375 -31.87 14.97 -27.35
C GLU A 375 -31.96 15.02 -25.82
N LEU A 376 -30.86 14.71 -25.14
CA LEU A 376 -30.78 14.76 -23.68
C LEU A 376 -31.02 16.18 -23.16
N GLU A 377 -30.45 17.20 -23.81
CA GLU A 377 -30.73 18.62 -23.54
C GLU A 377 -32.22 18.94 -23.66
N HIS A 378 -32.85 18.52 -24.76
CA HIS A 378 -34.28 18.74 -24.98
C HIS A 378 -35.14 18.15 -23.86
N HIS A 379 -34.87 16.89 -23.47
CA HIS A 379 -35.62 16.21 -22.42
C HIS A 379 -35.33 16.78 -21.02
N ALA A 380 -34.10 17.25 -20.77
CA ALA A 380 -33.70 17.84 -19.49
C ALA A 380 -34.45 19.14 -19.19
N LYS A 381 -34.73 19.95 -20.23
CA LYS A 381 -35.48 21.21 -20.12
C LYS A 381 -36.96 21.06 -19.76
N ILE A 382 -37.54 19.87 -19.99
CA ILE A 382 -38.96 19.62 -19.69
C ILE A 382 -39.16 19.42 -18.19
N SER A 383 -38.50 18.41 -17.61
CA SER A 383 -38.46 18.16 -16.16
C SER A 383 -37.49 17.04 -15.83
N TYR A 384 -36.97 17.02 -14.60
CA TYR A 384 -36.10 15.94 -14.11
C TYR A 384 -36.75 14.55 -14.22
N LYS A 385 -38.05 14.43 -13.88
CA LYS A 385 -38.77 13.15 -13.96
C LYS A 385 -38.88 12.64 -15.40
N HIS A 386 -39.14 13.54 -16.36
CA HIS A 386 -39.20 13.20 -17.77
C HIS A 386 -37.82 12.79 -18.30
N PHE A 387 -36.78 13.55 -17.94
CA PHE A 387 -35.39 13.22 -18.26
C PHE A 387 -34.98 11.82 -17.75
N GLN A 388 -35.28 11.53 -16.48
CA GLN A 388 -35.00 10.22 -15.89
C GLN A 388 -35.68 9.07 -16.63
N GLN A 389 -36.94 9.26 -17.05
CA GLN A 389 -37.67 8.26 -17.83
C GLN A 389 -37.04 8.06 -19.21
N HIS A 390 -36.64 9.15 -19.87
CA HIS A 390 -35.99 9.10 -21.17
C HIS A 390 -34.66 8.33 -21.09
N VAL A 391 -33.77 8.68 -20.14
CA VAL A 391 -32.48 8.00 -19.94
C VAL A 391 -32.67 6.49 -19.73
N LYS A 392 -33.62 6.09 -18.89
CA LYS A 392 -33.93 4.67 -18.63
C LYS A 392 -34.46 3.90 -19.85
N SER A 393 -35.13 4.61 -20.77
CA SER A 393 -35.69 4.02 -21.99
C SER A 393 -34.72 4.03 -23.18
N SER A 394 -33.76 4.96 -23.17
CA SER A 394 -32.82 5.17 -24.25
C SER A 394 -31.78 4.04 -24.32
N ARG A 395 -31.37 3.71 -25.54
CA ARG A 395 -30.30 2.75 -25.84
C ARG A 395 -29.08 3.40 -26.47
N LYS A 396 -29.01 4.74 -26.42
CA LYS A 396 -27.85 5.51 -26.87
C LYS A 396 -26.71 5.44 -25.84
N ALA A 397 -25.51 5.86 -26.24
CA ALA A 397 -24.27 5.51 -25.54
C ALA A 397 -24.20 6.11 -24.12
N LEU A 398 -24.45 7.41 -23.94
CA LEU A 398 -24.42 8.02 -22.61
C LEU A 398 -25.49 7.42 -21.68
N ALA A 399 -26.70 7.22 -22.19
CA ALA A 399 -27.77 6.60 -21.42
C ALA A 399 -27.40 5.17 -20.97
N VAL A 400 -26.84 4.37 -21.87
CA VAL A 400 -26.37 3.01 -21.56
C VAL A 400 -25.20 3.03 -20.58
N GLN A 401 -24.27 3.98 -20.69
CA GLN A 401 -23.13 4.12 -19.78
C GLN A 401 -23.58 4.36 -18.34
N ILE A 402 -24.62 5.19 -18.16
CA ILE A 402 -25.22 5.50 -16.85
C ILE A 402 -26.01 4.29 -16.33
N GLU A 403 -26.91 3.72 -17.14
CA GLU A 403 -27.79 2.62 -16.71
C GLU A 403 -27.04 1.30 -16.47
N SER A 404 -25.91 1.09 -17.16
CA SER A 404 -25.02 -0.04 -16.89
C SER A 404 -24.22 0.09 -15.60
N GLY A 405 -24.20 1.28 -14.99
CA GLY A 405 -23.35 1.59 -13.83
C GLY A 405 -21.86 1.70 -14.18
N ALA A 406 -21.50 1.79 -15.46
CA ALA A 406 -20.11 1.88 -15.91
C ALA A 406 -19.45 3.20 -15.51
N LYS A 407 -20.15 4.32 -15.73
CA LYS A 407 -19.70 5.64 -15.28
C LYS A 407 -20.84 6.65 -15.30
N GLY A 408 -20.81 7.58 -14.34
CA GLY A 408 -21.81 8.63 -14.21
C GLY A 408 -23.10 8.15 -13.56
N SER A 409 -23.99 9.10 -13.29
CA SER A 409 -25.35 8.86 -12.79
C SER A 409 -26.32 9.77 -13.51
N ILE A 410 -27.63 9.54 -13.31
CA ILE A 410 -28.67 10.37 -13.93
C ILE A 410 -28.57 11.82 -13.44
N GLU A 411 -28.19 12.03 -12.18
CA GLU A 411 -27.97 13.36 -11.61
C GLU A 411 -26.82 14.09 -12.30
N HIS A 412 -25.68 13.41 -12.54
CA HIS A 412 -24.56 14.00 -13.26
C HIS A 412 -24.98 14.40 -14.69
N ALA A 413 -25.70 13.53 -15.40
CA ALA A 413 -26.20 13.86 -16.73
C ALA A 413 -27.21 15.01 -16.69
N PHE A 414 -28.05 15.08 -15.66
CA PHE A 414 -28.97 16.20 -15.49
C PHE A 414 -28.24 17.52 -15.20
N GLN A 415 -27.14 17.50 -14.45
CA GLN A 415 -26.31 18.70 -14.26
C GLN A 415 -25.63 19.15 -15.56
N MET A 416 -25.29 18.21 -16.43
CA MET A 416 -24.74 18.52 -17.75
C MET A 416 -25.76 19.24 -18.63
N PHE A 417 -27.02 18.82 -18.65
CA PHE A 417 -28.00 19.24 -19.67
C PHE A 417 -29.17 20.09 -19.15
N GLY A 418 -29.57 19.90 -17.89
CA GLY A 418 -30.75 20.50 -17.27
C GLY A 418 -30.40 21.69 -16.38
N SER A 419 -29.88 21.42 -15.19
CA SER A 419 -29.42 22.47 -14.26
C SER A 419 -28.47 21.91 -13.20
N ILE A 420 -27.54 22.73 -12.70
CA ILE A 420 -26.64 22.30 -11.61
C ILE A 420 -27.40 22.11 -10.29
N GLY A 421 -28.39 22.97 -10.03
CA GLY A 421 -29.26 22.91 -8.86
C GLY A 421 -28.82 23.84 -7.72
N TYR A 422 -29.24 23.51 -6.50
CA TYR A 422 -29.08 24.38 -5.35
C TYR A 422 -27.68 24.29 -4.73
N GLN A 423 -27.03 25.44 -4.57
CA GLN A 423 -25.65 25.61 -4.08
C GLN A 423 -25.53 26.92 -3.28
N ASN A 424 -24.88 26.88 -2.11
CA ASN A 424 -24.62 28.03 -1.25
C ASN A 424 -25.81 28.97 -1.01
N GLY A 425 -27.00 28.43 -0.75
CA GLY A 425 -28.17 29.27 -0.52
C GLY A 425 -28.91 29.74 -1.78
N THR A 426 -28.34 29.50 -2.98
CA THR A 426 -28.83 29.96 -4.28
C THR A 426 -29.12 28.79 -5.23
N CYS A 427 -30.01 29.00 -6.20
CA CYS A 427 -30.29 27.99 -7.22
C CYS A 427 -29.56 28.36 -8.52
N ILE A 428 -28.65 27.49 -8.95
CA ILE A 428 -27.99 27.60 -10.25
C ILE A 428 -28.88 26.93 -11.29
N ASN A 429 -29.47 27.77 -12.15
CA ASN A 429 -30.48 27.32 -13.10
C ASN A 429 -29.86 26.83 -14.41
N HIS A 430 -28.71 27.38 -14.81
CA HIS A 430 -28.02 26.95 -16.02
C HIS A 430 -27.31 25.61 -15.81
N SER A 431 -27.19 24.86 -16.90
CA SER A 431 -26.44 23.61 -16.97
C SER A 431 -25.00 23.84 -17.47
N PHE A 432 -24.17 22.79 -17.41
CA PHE A 432 -22.82 22.87 -18.01
C PHE A 432 -22.86 22.98 -19.54
N TRP A 433 -23.92 22.50 -20.18
CA TRP A 433 -24.12 22.61 -21.63
C TRP A 433 -24.41 24.03 -22.07
N GLU A 434 -25.27 24.73 -21.33
CA GLU A 434 -25.62 26.13 -21.60
C GLU A 434 -24.49 27.09 -21.23
N GLY A 435 -23.69 26.71 -20.22
CA GLY A 435 -22.66 27.55 -19.64
C GLY A 435 -23.20 28.42 -18.51
N LEU A 436 -22.38 28.61 -17.49
CA LEU A 436 -22.75 29.36 -16.29
C LEU A 436 -22.56 30.87 -16.49
N THR A 437 -23.48 31.66 -15.92
CA THR A 437 -23.26 33.11 -15.78
C THR A 437 -22.08 33.39 -14.85
N PRO A 438 -21.43 34.57 -14.95
CA PRO A 438 -20.32 34.91 -14.06
C PRO A 438 -20.67 34.81 -12.57
N SER A 439 -21.90 35.16 -12.17
CA SER A 439 -22.37 35.01 -10.78
C SER A 439 -22.52 33.55 -10.37
N GLU A 440 -23.18 32.72 -11.20
CA GLU A 440 -23.34 31.29 -10.90
C GLU A 440 -22.02 30.55 -10.87
N ALA A 441 -21.08 30.92 -11.74
CA ALA A 441 -19.74 30.35 -11.76
C ALA A 441 -18.98 30.63 -10.46
N VAL A 442 -19.13 31.82 -9.88
CA VAL A 442 -18.53 32.17 -8.58
C VAL A 442 -19.16 31.34 -7.44
N GLU A 443 -20.48 31.21 -7.43
CA GLU A 443 -21.18 30.38 -6.43
C GLU A 443 -20.79 28.90 -6.53
N HIS A 444 -20.73 28.37 -7.76
CA HIS A 444 -20.28 27.01 -8.01
C HIS A 444 -18.84 26.77 -7.57
N ALA A 445 -17.95 27.72 -7.89
CA ALA A 445 -16.54 27.66 -7.48
C ALA A 445 -16.38 27.74 -5.96
N PHE A 446 -17.23 28.51 -5.27
CA PHE A 446 -17.20 28.61 -3.82
C PHE A 446 -17.52 27.26 -3.15
N GLU A 447 -18.58 26.59 -3.56
CA GLU A 447 -18.91 25.23 -3.08
C GLU A 447 -17.81 24.22 -3.41
N ALA A 448 -17.29 24.24 -4.64
CA ALA A 448 -16.20 23.37 -5.04
C ALA A 448 -14.95 23.56 -4.15
N ASN A 449 -14.63 24.82 -3.80
CA ASN A 449 -13.52 25.14 -2.92
C ASN A 449 -13.77 24.66 -1.48
N GLN A 450 -15.00 24.72 -0.97
CA GLN A 450 -15.34 24.10 0.32
C GLN A 450 -15.12 22.58 0.30
N GLY A 451 -15.57 21.91 -0.76
CA GLY A 451 -15.34 20.47 -0.97
C GLY A 451 -13.85 20.12 -0.99
N MET A 452 -13.05 20.88 -1.73
CA MET A 452 -11.59 20.72 -1.75
C MET A 452 -10.94 21.02 -0.40
N SER A 453 -11.44 22.01 0.34
CA SER A 453 -10.96 22.32 1.68
C SER A 453 -11.22 21.16 2.64
N ASN A 454 -12.37 20.48 2.52
CA ASN A 454 -12.65 19.27 3.30
C ASN A 454 -11.67 18.12 2.99
N ALA A 455 -11.15 18.04 1.77
CA ALA A 455 -10.08 17.09 1.42
C ALA A 455 -8.77 17.36 2.20
N SER A 456 -8.55 18.56 2.75
CA SER A 456 -7.41 18.80 3.65
C SER A 456 -7.49 17.98 4.95
N ASN A 457 -8.67 17.49 5.32
CA ASN A 457 -8.89 16.64 6.50
C ASN A 457 -8.66 15.14 6.25
N ILE A 458 -8.15 14.73 5.08
CA ILE A 458 -7.83 13.32 4.76
C ILE A 458 -6.91 12.66 5.82
N TRP A 459 -6.10 13.44 6.53
CA TRP A 459 -5.24 12.91 7.60
C TRP A 459 -6.02 12.39 8.83
N GLN A 460 -7.23 12.90 9.08
CA GLN A 460 -8.03 12.51 10.25
C GLN A 460 -8.52 11.06 10.14
N PRO A 461 -9.18 10.61 9.04
CA PRO A 461 -9.51 9.21 8.84
C PRO A 461 -8.29 8.28 8.94
N GLY A 462 -7.17 8.64 8.31
CA GLY A 462 -5.96 7.81 8.34
C GLY A 462 -5.35 7.64 9.74
N TYR A 463 -5.43 8.69 10.58
CA TYR A 463 -5.01 8.61 11.97
C TYR A 463 -5.96 7.77 12.83
N SER A 464 -7.27 7.97 12.67
CA SER A 464 -8.30 7.18 13.36
C SER A 464 -8.17 5.70 13.01
N TYR A 465 -7.99 5.38 11.73
CA TYR A 465 -7.73 4.03 11.26
C TYR A 465 -6.50 3.41 11.93
N SER A 466 -5.37 4.12 11.91
CA SER A 466 -4.13 3.63 12.55
C SER A 466 -4.34 3.35 14.04
N LYS A 467 -5.07 4.23 14.75
CA LYS A 467 -5.36 4.06 16.18
C LYS A 467 -6.21 2.81 16.44
N LEU A 468 -7.20 2.54 15.60
CA LEU A 468 -8.02 1.34 15.70
C LEU A 468 -7.19 0.08 15.44
N VAL A 469 -6.40 0.04 14.37
CA VAL A 469 -5.52 -1.08 14.05
C VAL A 469 -4.58 -1.38 15.23
N TYR A 470 -3.89 -0.38 15.77
CA TYR A 470 -2.99 -0.59 16.91
C TYR A 470 -3.72 -1.06 18.19
N SER A 471 -4.98 -0.70 18.36
CA SER A 471 -5.78 -1.10 19.53
C SER A 471 -6.31 -2.53 19.40
N LEU A 472 -6.47 -3.03 18.17
CA LEU A 472 -7.13 -4.31 17.88
C LEU A 472 -6.20 -5.38 17.29
N GLN A 473 -4.93 -5.05 16.97
CA GLN A 473 -3.97 -5.98 16.35
C GLN A 473 -3.68 -7.26 17.15
N GLY A 474 -3.96 -7.27 18.45
CA GLY A 474 -3.79 -8.45 19.31
C GLY A 474 -4.96 -9.43 19.26
N LEU A 475 -6.10 -9.02 18.69
CA LEU A 475 -7.29 -9.86 18.59
C LEU A 475 -7.12 -10.91 17.49
N ILE A 476 -7.29 -12.17 17.87
CA ILE A 476 -7.29 -13.31 16.96
C ILE A 476 -8.48 -14.23 17.23
N ILE A 477 -8.87 -15.02 16.23
CA ILE A 477 -9.80 -16.13 16.43
C ILE A 477 -8.98 -17.37 16.73
N ASP A 478 -9.22 -17.99 17.88
CA ASP A 478 -8.54 -19.23 18.27
C ASP A 478 -9.16 -20.48 17.65
N TYR A 479 -8.52 -21.63 17.84
CA TYR A 479 -8.99 -22.92 17.31
C TYR A 479 -10.37 -23.36 17.85
N TRP A 480 -10.88 -22.73 18.91
CA TRP A 480 -12.21 -22.99 19.45
C TRP A 480 -13.27 -22.02 18.90
N GLY A 481 -12.91 -21.14 17.97
CA GLY A 481 -13.83 -20.15 17.38
C GLY A 481 -14.09 -18.94 18.28
N ARG A 482 -13.24 -18.70 19.29
CA ARG A 482 -13.38 -17.58 20.23
C ARG A 482 -12.51 -16.41 19.79
N ILE A 483 -12.94 -15.18 20.08
CA ILE A 483 -12.11 -13.99 19.90
C ILE A 483 -11.29 -13.79 21.17
N VAL A 484 -9.96 -13.78 21.03
CA VAL A 484 -9.02 -13.69 22.16
C VAL A 484 -7.97 -12.59 21.94
N ASP A 485 -7.51 -11.98 23.04
CA ASP A 485 -6.34 -11.09 23.10
C ASP A 485 -5.33 -11.68 24.09
N GLY A 486 -4.33 -12.41 23.56
CA GLY A 486 -3.44 -13.23 24.38
C GLY A 486 -4.20 -14.31 25.15
N GLU A 487 -4.17 -14.26 26.48
CA GLU A 487 -4.89 -15.20 27.35
C GLU A 487 -6.34 -14.79 27.64
N LYS A 488 -6.76 -13.58 27.24
CA LYS A 488 -8.09 -13.07 27.54
C LYS A 488 -9.08 -13.47 26.45
N VAL A 489 -10.15 -14.14 26.85
CA VAL A 489 -11.30 -14.36 25.96
C VAL A 489 -12.16 -13.10 25.96
N ILE A 490 -12.33 -12.50 24.79
CA ILE A 490 -13.16 -11.32 24.57
C ILE A 490 -14.59 -11.73 24.21
N GLN A 491 -14.72 -12.72 23.32
CA GLN A 491 -16.01 -13.26 22.90
C GLN A 491 -15.90 -14.78 22.73
N MET A 492 -16.93 -15.51 23.16
CA MET A 492 -16.97 -16.97 23.10
C MET A 492 -17.29 -17.53 21.71
N ASP A 493 -17.90 -16.73 20.84
CA ASP A 493 -18.27 -17.14 19.49
C ASP A 493 -18.01 -15.98 18.53
N ALA A 494 -17.07 -16.16 17.61
CA ALA A 494 -16.75 -15.16 16.61
C ALA A 494 -17.93 -14.86 15.68
N LEU A 495 -18.76 -15.86 15.35
CA LEU A 495 -19.90 -15.69 14.45
C LEU A 495 -21.00 -14.81 15.06
N SER A 496 -21.12 -14.80 16.39
CA SER A 496 -22.08 -13.94 17.10
C SER A 496 -21.82 -12.44 16.92
N VAL A 497 -20.62 -12.05 16.46
CA VAL A 497 -20.22 -10.65 16.23
C VAL A 497 -20.25 -10.30 14.74
N CYS A 498 -20.23 -11.30 13.85
CA CYS A 498 -20.39 -11.10 12.42
C CYS A 498 -21.82 -10.63 12.11
N HIS A 499 -21.93 -9.51 11.39
CA HIS A 499 -23.24 -9.05 10.94
C HIS A 499 -23.76 -10.03 9.87
N HIS A 500 -25.05 -10.36 9.88
CA HIS A 500 -25.65 -11.33 8.94
C HIS A 500 -25.43 -10.97 7.46
N SER A 501 -25.31 -9.68 7.13
CA SER A 501 -24.99 -9.21 5.78
C SER A 501 -23.55 -9.51 5.33
N GLU A 502 -22.66 -9.84 6.26
CA GLU A 502 -21.30 -10.33 5.94
C GLU A 502 -21.31 -11.84 5.62
N ILE A 503 -22.38 -12.54 5.97
CA ILE A 503 -22.56 -13.97 5.66
C ILE A 503 -23.22 -14.12 4.29
N MET A 504 -24.25 -13.34 4.00
CA MET A 504 -24.98 -13.41 2.73
C MET A 504 -25.75 -12.12 2.45
N SER A 505 -25.70 -11.64 1.21
CA SER A 505 -26.43 -10.44 0.80
C SER A 505 -27.94 -10.66 0.69
N GLU A 506 -28.71 -9.57 0.79
CA GLU A 506 -30.17 -9.59 0.67
C GLU A 506 -30.62 -10.10 -0.71
N ASP A 507 -29.88 -9.73 -1.77
CA ASP A 507 -30.16 -10.18 -3.14
C ASP A 507 -29.96 -11.69 -3.27
N THR A 508 -28.95 -12.26 -2.61
CA THR A 508 -28.75 -13.72 -2.53
C THR A 508 -29.90 -14.41 -1.80
N MET A 509 -30.32 -13.87 -0.64
CA MET A 509 -31.48 -14.39 0.09
C MET A 509 -32.74 -14.40 -0.77
N LYS A 510 -33.06 -13.30 -1.47
CA LYS A 510 -34.21 -13.22 -2.37
C LYS A 510 -34.15 -14.26 -3.47
N PHE A 511 -32.97 -14.44 -4.08
CA PHE A 511 -32.77 -15.44 -5.11
C PHE A 511 -33.01 -16.87 -4.59
N LEU A 512 -32.47 -17.22 -3.42
CA LEU A 512 -32.68 -18.53 -2.81
C LEU A 512 -34.15 -18.79 -2.49
N VAL A 513 -34.85 -17.81 -1.91
CA VAL A 513 -36.29 -17.91 -1.63
C VAL A 513 -37.08 -18.13 -2.91
N GLU A 514 -36.75 -17.42 -4.00
CA GLU A 514 -37.39 -17.67 -5.30
C GLU A 514 -37.19 -19.10 -5.80
N GLN A 515 -35.96 -19.64 -5.73
CA GLN A 515 -35.67 -21.01 -6.16
C GLN A 515 -36.41 -22.05 -5.30
N MET A 516 -36.55 -21.79 -4.01
CA MET A 516 -37.37 -22.61 -3.10
C MET A 516 -38.83 -22.63 -3.54
N THR A 517 -39.45 -21.47 -3.76
CA THR A 517 -40.85 -21.40 -4.23
C THR A 517 -41.06 -22.07 -5.58
N LYS A 518 -40.03 -22.09 -6.45
CA LYS A 518 -40.09 -22.74 -7.77
C LYS A 518 -39.84 -24.26 -7.71
N GLY A 519 -39.55 -24.82 -6.54
CA GLY A 519 -39.23 -26.25 -6.36
C GLY A 519 -37.90 -26.68 -6.99
N LYS A 520 -37.06 -25.72 -7.42
CA LYS A 520 -35.80 -25.96 -8.13
C LYS A 520 -34.57 -25.91 -7.24
N LEU A 521 -34.74 -25.68 -5.93
CA LEU A 521 -33.63 -25.59 -5.00
C LEU A 521 -32.77 -26.86 -5.02
N ASN A 522 -33.38 -28.04 -5.05
CA ASN A 522 -32.63 -29.31 -5.05
C ASN A 522 -31.88 -29.55 -6.38
N GLU A 523 -32.41 -29.14 -7.52
CA GLU A 523 -31.69 -29.20 -8.81
C GLU A 523 -30.50 -28.23 -8.82
N PHE A 524 -30.69 -27.01 -8.30
CA PHE A 524 -29.65 -25.99 -8.19
C PHE A 524 -28.57 -26.38 -7.16
N ALA A 525 -28.99 -26.91 -6.01
CA ALA A 525 -28.12 -27.37 -4.94
C ALA A 525 -27.25 -28.55 -5.37
N ASN A 526 -27.85 -29.55 -6.04
CA ASN A 526 -27.14 -30.73 -6.51
C ASN A 526 -26.17 -30.44 -7.66
N GLN A 527 -26.38 -29.35 -8.42
CA GLN A 527 -25.47 -28.97 -9.50
C GLN A 527 -24.31 -28.10 -9.03
N LEU A 528 -24.48 -27.26 -8.00
CA LEU A 528 -23.53 -26.15 -7.80
C LEU A 528 -23.25 -25.68 -6.37
N LEU A 529 -24.08 -25.98 -5.35
CA LEU A 529 -23.88 -25.46 -3.99
C LEU A 529 -22.88 -26.31 -3.17
N PRO A 530 -22.04 -25.70 -2.31
CA PRO A 530 -21.26 -26.44 -1.33
C PRO A 530 -22.16 -27.29 -0.41
N GLN A 531 -21.79 -28.53 -0.10
CA GLN A 531 -22.59 -29.43 0.74
C GLN A 531 -22.93 -28.84 2.13
N ASP A 532 -22.09 -27.93 2.63
CA ASP A 532 -22.29 -27.29 3.93
C ASP A 532 -23.39 -26.21 3.87
N LEU A 533 -23.55 -25.50 2.75
CA LEU A 533 -24.65 -24.55 2.56
C LEU A 533 -25.99 -25.28 2.44
N ILE A 534 -25.99 -26.47 1.82
CA ILE A 534 -27.17 -27.35 1.68
C ILE A 534 -27.64 -27.88 3.05
N LYS A 535 -26.75 -28.00 4.03
CA LYS A 535 -27.13 -28.40 5.40
C LYS A 535 -27.65 -27.23 6.24
N MET A 536 -27.32 -25.99 5.86
CA MET A 536 -27.69 -24.78 6.57
C MET A 536 -29.04 -24.21 6.11
N LEU A 537 -29.36 -24.37 4.83
CA LEU A 537 -30.66 -24.11 4.20
C LEU A 537 -31.62 -25.27 4.47
#